data_AF-A0A1W9WV70-F1
#
_entry.id   AF-A0A1W9WV70-F1
#
_cell.length_a   1.000
_cell.length_b   1.000
_cell.length_c   1.000
_cell.angle_alpha   90.00
_cell.angle_beta   90.00
_cell.angle_gamma   90.00
#
_symmetry.space_group_name_H-M   'P 1'
#
loop_
_entity.id
_entity.type
_entity.pdbx_description
1 polymer ?
#
loop_
_entity_poly.entity_id
_entity_poly.type
_entity_poly.pdbx_seq_one_letter_code
_entity_poly.pdbx_strand_id
1 'polypeptide(L)' 'MLCKGTGSSLKDSHTSFYPNGALLRYCYTPTDNRICNIPCKGGFWHIIEFHQNGKLMEYTLAEDTIIEGVEIKSGKTI' A
#
# COMPACT_ATOMS: atom_id res chain seq x y z
N MET A 1 -2.77 -7.63 11.13
CA MET A 1 -1.81 -7.55 10.01
C MET A 1 -2.59 -7.87 8.74
N LEU A 2 -3.00 -6.85 7.97
CA LEU A 2 -4.01 -6.95 6.90
C LEU A 2 -3.45 -7.30 5.51
N CYS A 3 -2.13 -7.48 5.38
CA CYS A 3 -1.49 -7.86 4.13
C CYS A 3 -0.94 -9.29 4.28
N LYS A 4 -1.79 -10.30 4.07
CA LYS A 4 -1.32 -11.68 3.92
C LYS A 4 -0.79 -11.87 2.50
N GLY A 5 0.44 -11.38 2.27
CA GLY A 5 1.19 -11.73 1.08
C GLY A 5 1.73 -13.15 1.23
N THR A 6 1.26 -14.08 0.41
CA THR A 6 1.89 -15.41 0.28
C THR A 6 3.21 -15.22 -0.45
N GLY A 7 4.29 -15.05 0.31
CA GLY A 7 5.64 -14.98 -0.23
C GLY A 7 6.06 -16.33 -0.79
N SER A 8 5.78 -16.59 -2.07
CA SER A 8 6.47 -17.63 -2.85
C SER A 8 6.04 -17.60 -4.32
N SER A 9 7.01 -17.31 -5.19
CA SER A 9 7.19 -17.86 -6.54
C SER A 9 6.05 -17.71 -7.57
N LEU A 10 6.29 -16.85 -8.55
CA LEU A 10 5.93 -17.07 -9.97
C LEU A 10 4.46 -17.45 -10.28
N LYS A 11 3.50 -16.56 -9.99
CA LYS A 11 2.34 -16.26 -10.88
C LYS A 11 1.35 -15.26 -10.31
N ASP A 12 1.29 -15.12 -8.98
CA ASP A 12 0.19 -14.39 -8.31
C ASP A 12 0.69 -13.46 -7.18
N SER A 13 1.92 -12.96 -7.27
CA SER A 13 2.48 -12.13 -6.20
C SER A 13 1.95 -10.69 -6.28
N HIS A 14 0.79 -10.46 -5.69
CA HIS A 14 0.25 -9.12 -5.41
C HIS A 14 1.02 -8.38 -4.30
N THR A 15 2.10 -8.97 -3.76
CA THR A 15 2.84 -8.46 -2.60
C THR A 15 4.30 -8.87 -2.67
N SER A 16 5.22 -8.02 -2.22
CA SER A 16 6.64 -8.32 -2.09
C SER A 16 7.18 -7.86 -0.73
N PHE A 17 8.21 -8.52 -0.23
CA PHE A 17 8.83 -8.25 1.08
C PHE A 17 10.27 -7.78 0.92
N TYR A 18 10.78 -7.07 1.92
CA TYR A 18 12.20 -6.75 2.01
C TYR A 18 13.05 -8.00 2.23
N PRO A 19 14.38 -7.96 1.92
CA PRO A 19 15.27 -9.11 2.05
C PRO A 19 15.33 -9.71 3.47
N ASN A 20 15.01 -8.92 4.50
CA ASN A 20 14.91 -9.40 5.87
C ASN A 20 13.64 -10.24 6.15
N GLY A 21 12.74 -10.37 5.17
CA GLY A 21 11.49 -11.14 5.22
C GLY A 21 10.42 -10.61 6.19
N ALA A 22 10.79 -9.67 7.07
CA ALA A 22 9.94 -9.22 8.16
C ALA A 22 8.90 -8.19 7.74
N LEU A 23 9.19 -7.41 6.68
CA LEU A 23 8.38 -6.26 6.30
C LEU A 23 8.04 -6.27 4.82
N LEU A 24 6.79 -5.90 4.56
CA LEU A 24 6.27 -5.70 3.21
C LEU A 24 7.03 -4.54 2.55
N ARG A 25 7.43 -4.74 1.30
CA ARG A 25 8.03 -3.72 0.44
C ARG A 25 6.97 -3.03 -0.40
N TYR A 26 6.10 -3.81 -1.04
CA TYR A 26 4.94 -3.29 -1.76
C TYR A 26 3.79 -4.30 -1.80
N CYS A 27 2.58 -3.79 -2.04
CA CYS A 27 1.41 -4.61 -2.36
C CYS A 27 0.46 -3.94 -3.36
N TYR A 28 -0.40 -4.77 -3.94
CA TYR A 28 -1.59 -4.39 -4.70
C TYR A 28 -2.80 -4.95 -3.96
N THR A 29 -3.75 -4.09 -3.62
CA THR A 29 -5.06 -4.54 -3.10
C THR A 29 -6.05 -4.64 -4.25
N PRO A 30 -6.95 -5.65 -4.28
CA PRO A 30 -7.94 -5.77 -5.36
C PRO A 30 -9.01 -4.68 -5.30
N THR A 31 -9.25 -4.11 -4.12
CA THR A 31 -10.20 -3.03 -3.85
C THR A 31 -9.56 -1.98 -2.96
N ASP A 32 -10.17 -0.80 -2.91
CA ASP A 32 -9.79 0.26 -1.98
C ASP A 32 -9.78 -0.28 -0.54
N ASN A 33 -8.76 0.08 0.22
CA ASN A 33 -8.56 -0.43 1.56
C ASN A 33 -7.86 0.61 2.44
N ARG A 34 -8.10 0.55 3.75
CA ARG A 34 -7.43 1.43 4.71
C ARG A 34 -6.17 0.78 5.25
N ILE A 35 -5.02 1.36 4.96
CA ILE A 35 -3.72 0.90 5.46
C ILE A 35 -3.16 1.97 6.37
N CYS A 36 -2.79 1.62 7.60
CA CYS A 36 -2.33 2.59 8.61
C CYS A 36 -3.31 3.77 8.80
N ASN A 37 -4.62 3.49 8.70
CA ASN A 37 -5.71 4.47 8.75
C ASN A 37 -5.78 5.45 7.56
N ILE A 38 -4.99 5.23 6.50
CA ILE A 38 -5.01 6.02 5.27
C ILE A 38 -5.81 5.26 4.20
N PRO A 39 -6.78 5.90 3.52
CA PRO A 39 -7.57 5.25 2.47
C PRO A 39 -6.73 5.14 1.20
N CYS A 40 -6.23 3.94 0.92
CA CYS A 40 -5.43 3.64 -0.27
C CYS A 40 -6.30 3.04 -1.37
N LYS A 41 -6.07 3.51 -2.59
CA LYS A 41 -6.76 3.02 -3.79
C LYS A 41 -6.26 1.63 -4.15
N GLY A 42 -7.19 0.72 -4.40
CA GLY A 42 -6.90 -0.60 -4.90
C GLY A 42 -6.94 -0.67 -6.43
N GLY A 43 -6.51 -1.80 -6.95
CA GLY A 43 -6.47 -2.13 -8.36
C GLY A 43 -5.06 -2.46 -8.82
N PHE A 44 -4.98 -3.10 -9.99
CA PHE A 44 -3.71 -3.51 -10.59
C PHE A 44 -2.78 -2.33 -10.93
N TRP A 45 -3.35 -1.13 -11.10
CA TRP A 45 -2.64 0.09 -11.48
C TRP A 45 -2.20 0.94 -10.27
N HIS A 46 -2.60 0.54 -9.06
CA HIS A 46 -2.35 1.30 -7.83
C HIS A 46 -1.50 0.45 -6.89
N ILE A 47 -0.19 0.66 -6.97
CA ILE A 47 0.77 0.06 -6.05
C ILE A 47 0.76 0.81 -4.72
N ILE A 48 0.97 0.08 -3.64
CA ILE A 48 1.18 0.62 -2.30
C ILE A 48 2.56 0.17 -1.85
N GLU A 49 3.48 1.11 -1.71
CA GLU A 49 4.84 0.86 -1.26
C GLU A 49 5.05 1.24 0.20
N PHE A 50 5.96 0.54 0.85
CA PHE A 50 6.29 0.71 2.26
C PHE A 50 7.78 0.89 2.41
N HIS A 51 8.17 1.68 3.39
CA HIS A 51 9.55 1.76 3.88
C HIS A 51 9.93 0.50 4.69
N GLN A 52 11.23 0.28 4.88
CA GLN A 52 11.76 -0.77 5.78
C GLN A 52 11.40 -0.58 7.25
N ASN A 53 10.73 0.50 7.64
CA ASN A 53 10.18 0.68 8.98
C ASN A 53 8.67 0.33 9.06
N GLY A 54 8.07 -0.15 7.96
CA GLY A 54 6.66 -0.50 7.86
C GLY A 54 5.71 0.68 7.64
N LYS A 55 6.21 1.92 7.51
CA LYS A 55 5.40 3.08 7.14
C LYS A 55 5.13 3.09 5.64
N LEU A 56 3.99 3.65 5.25
CA LEU A 56 3.67 3.91 3.86
C LEU A 56 4.72 4.85 3.25
N MET A 57 5.21 4.49 2.06
CA MET A 57 6.17 5.27 1.29
C MET A 57 5.49 5.94 0.10
N GLU A 58 4.76 5.16 -0.71
CA GLU A 58 4.07 5.66 -1.90
C GLU A 58 2.70 4.97 -2.02
N TYR A 59 1.65 5.75 -2.29
CA TYR A 59 0.30 5.21 -2.48
C TYR A 59 -0.63 6.23 -3.13
N THR A 60 -1.63 5.74 -3.86
CA THR A 60 -2.73 6.57 -4.37
C THR A 60 -3.86 6.65 -3.34
N LEU A 61 -4.40 7.86 -3.08
CA LEU A 61 -5.54 8.03 -2.18
C LEU A 61 -6.86 7.56 -2.82
N ALA A 62 -7.65 6.80 -2.08
CA ALA A 62 -9.01 6.41 -2.48
C ALA A 62 -10.04 7.52 -2.19
N GLU A 63 -9.82 8.30 -1.13
CA GLU A 63 -10.74 9.30 -0.61
C GLU A 63 -10.00 10.60 -0.25
N ASP A 64 -10.72 11.72 -0.25
CA ASP A 64 -10.21 13.00 0.23
C ASP A 64 -9.78 12.85 1.71
N THR A 65 -8.51 13.17 1.99
CA THR A 65 -7.90 12.92 3.31
C THR A 65 -7.03 14.10 3.72
N ILE A 66 -7.01 14.40 5.02
CA ILE A 66 -6.09 15.36 5.61
C ILE A 66 -4.85 14.61 6.08
N ILE A 67 -3.70 14.88 5.44
CA ILE A 67 -2.40 14.33 5.83
C ILE A 67 -1.56 15.50 6.35
N GLU A 68 -1.10 15.41 7.60
CA GLU A 68 -0.28 16.44 8.26
C GLU A 68 -0.90 17.86 8.21
N GLY A 69 -2.23 17.95 8.23
CA GLY A 69 -2.95 19.22 8.17
C GLY A 69 -3.21 19.76 6.76
N VAL A 70 -2.74 19.06 5.72
CA VAL A 70 -3.00 19.40 4.31
C VAL A 70 -4.12 18.52 3.77
N GLU A 71 -5.15 19.14 3.19
CA GLU A 71 -6.20 18.41 2.48
C GLU A 71 -5.68 17.92 1.12
N ILE A 72 -5.78 16.62 0.91
CA ILE A 72 -5.37 15.98 -0.34
C ILE A 72 -6.56 15.26 -0.94
N LYS A 73 -6.83 15.57 -2.21
CA LYS A 73 -7.93 14.99 -2.98
C LYS A 73 -7.62 13.54 -3.36
N SER A 74 -8.69 12.74 -3.39
CA SER A 74 -8.69 11.38 -3.91
C SER A 74 -8.06 11.30 -5.30
N GLY A 75 -7.42 10.17 -5.59
CA GLY A 75 -6.72 9.90 -6.86
C GLY A 75 -5.31 10.47 -6.96
N LYS A 76 -4.85 11.29 -5.99
CA LYS A 76 -3.46 11.75 -5.94
C LYS A 76 -2.54 10.66 -5.37
N THR A 77 -1.37 10.49 -5.99
CA THR A 77 -0.26 9.70 -5.43
C THR A 77 0.57 10.57 -4.50
N ILE A 78 0.83 10.06 -3.30
CA ILE A 78 1.71 10.62 -2.28
C ILE A 78 3.07 9.96 -2.39
#